data_AF-A0A2V9HH92-F1
#
_entry.id   AF-A0A2V9HH92-F1
#
_cell.length_a   1.000
_cell.length_b   1.000
_cell.length_c   1.000
_cell.angle_alpha   90.00
_cell.angle_beta   90.00
_cell.angle_gamma   90.00
#
_symmetry.space_group_name_H-M   'P 1'
#
loop_
_entity.id
_entity.type
_entity.pdbx_description
1 polymer ?
#
loop_
_entity_poly.entity_id
_entity_poly.type
_entity_poly.pdbx_seq_one_letter_code
_entity_poly.pdbx_strand_id
1 'polypeptide(L)'
;MASSVCLAKYQSIAFLPQLGFLAPAGFAETTLKPLFEEVPAAASGLTWRHENGRSADYFLPETTGAGCAFLDYDNDGWMDIYLVNSGKCDFLTPDPPLGNALYRNNRDGTFTEVTEKA
;
A
#
# COMPACT_ATOMS: atom_id res chain seq x y z
N MET A 1 6.53 3.95 -2.77
CA MET A 1 5.84 4.30 -4.03
C MET A 1 5.42 2.98 -4.66
N ALA A 2 4.13 2.63 -4.65
CA ALA A 2 3.69 1.33 -5.16
C ALA A 2 2.51 1.50 -6.13
N SER A 3 2.67 0.88 -7.31
CA SER A 3 1.76 0.89 -8.46
C SER A 3 0.56 -0.05 -8.25
N SER A 4 -0.60 0.27 -8.84
CA SER A 4 -1.80 -0.58 -8.83
C SER A 4 -2.52 -0.59 -10.19
N VAL A 5 -3.13 -1.73 -10.53
CA VAL A 5 -3.83 -2.04 -11.81
C VAL A 5 -5.36 -1.92 -11.65
N CYS A 6 -6.07 -1.58 -12.73
CA CYS A 6 -7.45 -1.05 -12.73
C CYS A 6 -8.38 -1.76 -13.75
N LEU A 7 -9.68 -1.94 -13.44
CA LEU A 7 -10.73 -2.35 -14.40
C LEU A 7 -12.08 -1.67 -14.08
N ALA A 8 -12.80 -1.19 -15.10
CA ALA A 8 -14.02 -0.38 -14.96
C ALA A 8 -15.20 -0.88 -15.81
N LYS A 9 -16.43 -0.61 -15.36
CA LYS A 9 -17.67 -0.73 -16.17
C LYS A 9 -18.60 0.46 -15.96
N TYR A 10 -19.35 0.78 -17.01
CA TYR A 10 -20.11 2.02 -17.28
C TYR A 10 -21.61 1.73 -17.44
N GLN A 11 -22.51 2.65 -17.04
CA GLN A 11 -23.91 2.72 -17.54
C GLN A 11 -24.50 4.15 -17.61
N SER A 12 -25.46 4.31 -18.55
CA SER A 12 -26.02 5.54 -19.14
C SER A 12 -27.28 6.10 -18.44
N ILE A 13 -27.59 7.39 -18.68
CA ILE A 13 -28.77 8.13 -18.17
C ILE A 13 -29.51 8.85 -19.32
N ALA A 14 -30.84 9.01 -19.22
CA ALA A 14 -31.68 9.80 -20.14
C ALA A 14 -32.62 10.82 -19.43
N PHE A 15 -32.76 12.00 -20.08
CA PHE A 15 -33.93 12.90 -20.27
C PHE A 15 -34.58 13.77 -19.15
N LEU A 16 -34.53 15.12 -19.29
CA LEU A 16 -35.62 16.10 -19.63
C LEU A 16 -35.26 17.59 -19.26
N PRO A 17 -35.89 18.63 -19.86
CA PRO A 17 -35.47 20.04 -19.74
C PRO A 17 -36.42 20.90 -18.89
N GLN A 18 -35.88 21.86 -18.12
CA GLN A 18 -36.65 22.97 -17.54
C GLN A 18 -35.88 24.30 -17.61
N LEU A 19 -36.56 25.34 -18.12
CA LEU A 19 -36.11 26.73 -18.19
C LEU A 19 -36.24 27.42 -16.82
N GLY A 20 -35.19 28.12 -16.36
CA GLY A 20 -35.32 29.15 -15.34
C GLY A 20 -34.01 29.52 -14.63
N PHE A 21 -33.67 30.82 -14.67
CA PHE A 21 -32.65 31.52 -13.87
C PHE A 21 -31.18 31.10 -14.07
N LEU A 22 -30.42 31.93 -14.81
CA LEU A 22 -28.95 31.87 -14.84
C LEU A 22 -28.39 32.42 -13.52
N ALA A 23 -28.32 31.56 -12.50
CA ALA A 23 -27.31 31.70 -11.47
C ALA A 23 -25.92 31.70 -12.17
N PRO A 24 -24.90 32.43 -11.68
CA PRO A 24 -23.54 32.16 -12.12
C PRO A 24 -23.32 30.67 -11.88
N ALA A 25 -22.98 29.94 -12.94
CA ALA A 25 -22.74 28.51 -12.87
C ALA A 25 -21.61 28.27 -11.87
N GLY A 26 -21.98 28.04 -10.60
CA GLY A 26 -21.08 27.46 -9.64
C GLY A 26 -20.67 26.13 -10.23
N PHE A 27 -19.38 25.96 -10.47
CA PHE A 27 -18.86 24.64 -10.83
C PHE A 27 -19.27 23.70 -9.71
N ALA A 28 -20.19 22.78 -10.01
CA ALA A 28 -20.48 21.68 -9.11
C ALA A 28 -19.19 20.88 -9.00
N GLU A 29 -18.49 20.99 -7.86
CA GLU A 29 -17.39 20.10 -7.56
C GLU A 29 -17.99 18.71 -7.38
N THR A 30 -17.88 17.88 -8.40
CA THR A 30 -18.08 16.45 -8.26
C THR A 30 -16.95 15.96 -7.36
N THR A 31 -17.26 15.70 -6.09
CA THR A 31 -16.35 14.99 -5.19
C THR A 31 -16.19 13.56 -5.72
N LEU A 32 -15.22 13.36 -6.61
CA LEU A 32 -14.89 12.05 -7.14
C LEU A 32 -14.41 11.18 -5.98
N LYS A 33 -15.02 10.00 -5.84
CA LYS A 33 -14.53 8.99 -4.90
C LYS A 33 -13.08 8.67 -5.30
N PRO A 34 -12.12 8.69 -4.35
CA PRO A 34 -10.73 8.43 -4.68
C PRO A 34 -10.59 6.99 -5.20
N LEU A 35 -9.71 6.79 -6.16
CA LEU A 35 -9.44 5.47 -6.75
C LEU A 35 -8.76 4.53 -5.72
N PHE A 36 -8.01 5.12 -4.80
CA PHE A 36 -7.32 4.42 -3.72
C PHE A 36 -7.62 5.11 -2.41
N GLU A 37 -7.76 4.32 -1.35
CA GLU A 37 -7.87 4.82 0.02
C GLU A 37 -6.63 4.41 0.82
N GLU A 38 -6.26 5.27 1.76
CA GLU A 38 -5.23 4.94 2.73
C GLU A 38 -5.84 4.07 3.83
N VAL A 39 -5.29 2.88 4.02
CA VAL A 39 -5.63 2.02 5.16
C VAL A 39 -4.49 2.11 6.18
N PRO A 40 -4.72 2.64 7.38
CA PRO A 40 -3.66 2.81 8.37
C PRO A 40 -3.19 1.46 8.92
N ALA A 41 -1.93 1.40 9.36
CA ALA A 41 -1.35 0.20 9.99
C ALA A 41 -2.19 -0.33 11.17
N ALA A 42 -2.82 0.58 11.93
CA ALA A 42 -3.70 0.22 13.04
C ALA A 42 -4.99 -0.50 12.59
N ALA A 43 -5.42 -0.32 11.34
CA ALA A 43 -6.58 -1.00 10.78
C ALA A 43 -6.18 -2.28 10.01
N SER A 44 -5.04 -2.28 9.32
CA SER A 44 -4.61 -3.42 8.50
C SER A 44 -3.73 -4.43 9.24
N GLY A 45 -3.09 -4.06 10.35
CA GLY A 45 -2.10 -4.92 11.03
C GLY A 45 -0.71 -4.91 10.39
N LEU A 46 -0.49 -4.18 9.29
CA LEU A 46 0.81 -4.05 8.63
C LEU A 46 1.70 -3.04 9.38
N THR A 47 2.50 -3.52 10.32
CA THR A 47 3.29 -2.66 11.24
C THR A 47 4.77 -2.57 10.90
N TRP A 48 5.30 -3.50 10.09
CA TRP A 48 6.70 -3.55 9.67
C TRP A 48 7.15 -2.27 8.96
N ARG A 49 8.41 -1.90 9.18
CA ARG A 49 9.05 -0.75 8.54
C ARG A 49 10.38 -1.15 7.89
N HIS A 50 10.55 -0.71 6.65
CA HIS A 50 11.84 -0.75 5.99
C HIS A 50 12.76 0.31 6.59
N GLU A 51 14.01 -0.09 6.87
CA GLU A 51 15.08 0.83 7.24
C GLU A 51 16.08 0.87 6.10
N ASN A 52 16.26 2.06 5.51
CA ASN A 52 17.13 2.23 4.35
C ASN A 52 18.57 2.64 4.75
N GLY A 53 18.82 2.90 6.04
CA GLY A 53 20.17 3.21 6.53
C GLY A 53 20.64 4.61 6.16
N ARG A 54 19.71 5.56 6.02
CA ARG A 54 19.99 6.92 5.55
C ARG A 54 21.20 7.55 6.26
N SER A 55 22.16 8.02 5.47
CA SER A 55 23.39 8.65 5.93
C SER A 55 23.69 9.92 5.10
N ALA A 56 24.80 10.60 5.42
CA ALA A 56 25.28 11.74 4.64
C ALA A 56 26.01 11.32 3.35
N ASP A 57 26.37 10.03 3.25
CA ASP A 57 27.19 9.49 2.16
C ASP A 57 26.35 8.93 1.01
N TYR A 58 25.01 8.85 1.19
CA TYR A 58 24.04 8.44 0.17
C TYR A 58 24.40 7.11 -0.50
N PHE A 59 24.61 6.05 0.29
CA PHE A 59 24.91 4.73 -0.26
C PHE A 59 23.74 4.20 -1.12
N LEU A 60 24.06 3.33 -2.07
CA LEU A 60 23.06 2.73 -2.98
C LEU A 60 21.83 2.13 -2.24
N PRO A 61 21.98 1.41 -1.12
CA PRO A 61 20.83 0.89 -0.36
C PRO A 61 19.90 1.95 0.22
N GLU A 62 20.37 3.19 0.39
CA GLU A 62 19.54 4.28 0.94
C GLU A 62 18.58 4.85 -0.11
N THR A 63 19.01 4.83 -1.37
CA THR A 63 18.29 5.41 -2.51
C THR A 63 17.46 4.37 -3.27
N THR A 64 17.81 3.09 -3.12
CA THR A 64 17.08 1.97 -3.71
C THR A 64 16.11 1.41 -2.68
N GLY A 65 14.81 1.49 -2.94
CA GLY A 65 13.81 0.92 -2.03
C GLY A 65 13.92 -0.61 -1.92
N ALA A 66 13.36 -1.15 -0.83
CA ALA A 66 13.26 -2.59 -0.64
C ALA A 66 12.32 -3.30 -1.62
N GLY A 67 12.51 -4.61 -1.74
CA GLY A 67 11.60 -5.51 -2.43
C GLY A 67 10.39 -5.89 -1.58
N CYS A 68 9.32 -6.31 -2.26
CA CYS A 68 8.18 -6.99 -1.68
C CYS A 68 7.66 -8.06 -2.64
N ALA A 69 6.89 -9.01 -2.13
CA ALA A 69 6.22 -10.01 -2.94
C ALA A 69 4.80 -10.27 -2.42
N PHE A 70 3.88 -10.53 -3.36
CA PHE A 70 2.60 -11.14 -3.07
C PHE A 70 2.68 -12.61 -3.45
N LEU A 71 2.34 -13.49 -2.50
CA LEU A 71 2.40 -14.94 -2.66
C LEU A 71 1.38 -15.60 -1.73
N ASP A 72 0.87 -16.77 -2.11
CA ASP A 72 0.09 -17.63 -1.21
C ASP A 72 1.08 -18.54 -0.48
N TYR A 73 1.47 -18.21 0.76
CA TYR A 73 2.55 -18.95 1.44
C TYR A 73 2.05 -20.25 2.10
N ASP A 74 0.79 -20.28 2.56
CA ASP A 74 0.19 -21.43 3.23
C ASP A 74 -0.78 -22.24 2.35
N ASN A 75 -0.87 -21.88 1.06
CA ASN A 75 -1.68 -22.53 0.03
C ASN A 75 -3.18 -22.55 0.40
N ASP A 76 -3.65 -21.45 0.99
CA ASP A 76 -5.02 -21.28 1.46
C ASP A 76 -5.94 -20.59 0.44
N GLY A 77 -5.37 -20.21 -0.72
CA GLY A 77 -6.01 -19.54 -1.84
C GLY A 77 -6.02 -18.01 -1.76
N TRP A 78 -5.37 -17.40 -0.77
CA TRP A 78 -5.29 -15.96 -0.59
C TRP A 78 -3.85 -15.46 -0.72
N MET A 79 -3.70 -14.23 -1.23
CA MET A 79 -2.39 -13.60 -1.34
C MET A 79 -1.98 -13.02 0.02
N ASP A 80 -0.82 -13.45 0.48
CA ASP A 80 -0.07 -12.93 1.60
C ASP A 80 0.99 -11.92 1.12
N ILE A 81 1.69 -11.29 2.07
CA ILE A 81 2.66 -10.23 1.79
C ILE A 81 4.01 -10.57 2.41
N TYR A 82 5.06 -10.56 1.61
CA TYR A 82 6.45 -10.63 2.07
C TYR A 82 7.15 -9.28 1.86
N LEU A 83 7.79 -8.77 2.92
CA LEU A 83 8.49 -7.49 2.95
C LEU A 83 9.96 -7.70 3.28
N VAL A 84 10.84 -7.13 2.47
CA VAL A 84 12.30 -7.33 2.59
C VAL A 84 12.93 -6.16 3.32
N ASN A 85 13.79 -6.43 4.30
CA ASN A 85 14.71 -5.44 4.83
C ASN A 85 16.14 -5.77 4.45
N SER A 86 16.98 -4.75 4.51
CA SER A 86 18.42 -4.94 4.46
C SER A 86 18.92 -5.44 5.82
N GLY A 87 20.11 -6.04 5.83
CA GLY A 87 20.79 -6.44 7.05
C GLY A 87 21.91 -5.48 7.45
N LYS A 88 22.72 -5.90 8.43
CA LYS A 88 23.99 -5.25 8.75
C LYS A 88 24.88 -5.14 7.51
N CYS A 89 25.49 -3.97 7.30
CA CYS A 89 26.51 -3.72 6.30
C CYS A 89 27.66 -2.90 6.90
N ASP A 90 28.68 -2.56 6.09
CA ASP A 90 29.90 -1.89 6.54
C ASP A 90 29.65 -0.54 7.23
N PHE A 91 28.54 0.13 6.88
CA PHE A 91 28.19 1.47 7.35
C PHE A 91 26.92 1.52 8.23
N LEU A 92 26.21 0.39 8.39
CA LEU A 92 25.03 0.30 9.24
C LEU A 92 25.07 -1.00 10.05
N THR A 93 25.10 -0.85 11.37
CA THR A 93 24.83 -1.95 12.31
C THR A 93 23.53 -1.65 13.05
N PRO A 94 22.40 -2.23 12.62
CA PRO A 94 21.11 -1.96 13.23
C PRO A 94 21.00 -2.65 14.59
N ASP A 95 20.38 -1.96 15.55
CA ASP A 95 20.02 -2.48 16.86
C ASP A 95 18.57 -2.05 17.19
N PRO A 96 17.59 -2.98 17.22
CA PRO A 96 17.73 -4.43 17.02
C PRO A 96 18.06 -4.81 15.56
N PRO A 97 18.49 -6.05 15.29
CA PRO A 97 18.71 -6.55 13.93
C PRO A 97 17.47 -6.37 13.05
N LEU A 98 17.68 -5.88 11.83
CA LEU A 98 16.62 -5.78 10.84
C LEU A 98 16.26 -7.17 10.30
N GLY A 99 14.97 -7.41 10.12
CA GLY A 99 14.43 -8.64 9.58
C GLY A 99 13.43 -8.37 8.46
N ASN A 100 13.31 -9.34 7.56
CA ASN A 100 12.19 -9.43 6.65
C ASN A 100 10.92 -9.75 7.44
N ALA A 101 9.75 -9.46 6.89
CA ALA A 101 8.48 -9.83 7.50
C ALA A 101 7.58 -10.57 6.52
N LEU A 102 6.88 -11.57 7.04
CA LEU A 102 5.81 -12.28 6.32
C LEU A 102 4.48 -12.02 7.03
N TYR A 103 3.49 -11.57 6.26
CA TYR A 103 2.16 -11.23 6.72
C TYR A 103 1.12 -12.13 6.07
N ARG A 104 0.45 -12.96 6.88
CA ARG A 104 -0.68 -13.78 6.45
C ARG A 104 -1.94 -12.92 6.31
N ASN A 105 -2.67 -13.07 5.22
CA ASN A 105 -3.96 -12.43 4.99
C ASN A 105 -5.05 -13.09 5.85
N ASN A 106 -5.74 -12.30 6.70
CA ASN A 106 -6.83 -12.81 7.54
C ASN A 106 -8.19 -12.85 6.81
N ARG A 107 -8.22 -12.48 5.52
CA ARG A 107 -9.39 -12.53 4.62
C ARG A 107 -10.49 -11.51 4.95
N ASP A 108 -10.19 -10.53 5.80
CA ASP A 108 -11.10 -9.46 6.24
C ASP A 108 -10.51 -8.06 6.04
N GLY A 109 -9.43 -7.96 5.26
CA GLY A 109 -8.66 -6.71 5.06
C GLY A 109 -7.58 -6.48 6.11
N THR A 110 -7.42 -7.39 7.07
CA THR A 110 -6.33 -7.36 8.06
C THR A 110 -5.28 -8.43 7.77
N PHE A 111 -4.10 -8.25 8.37
CA PHE A 111 -2.95 -9.13 8.21
C PHE A 111 -2.34 -9.48 9.57
N THR A 112 -1.87 -10.71 9.70
CA THR A 112 -1.14 -11.20 10.88
C THR A 112 0.31 -11.42 10.51
N GLU A 113 1.24 -10.84 11.27
CA GLU A 113 2.66 -11.17 11.11
C GLU A 113 2.94 -12.59 11.58
N VAL A 114 3.55 -13.38 10.69
CA VAL A 114 3.84 -14.81 10.91
C VAL A 114 5.33 -15.13 10.69
N THR A 115 6.19 -14.11 10.63
CA THR A 115 7.63 -14.21 10.36
C THR A 115 8.33 -15.32 11.15
N GLU A 116 8.06 -15.44 12.45
CA GLU A 116 8.72 -16.45 13.31
C GLU A 116 8.19 -17.88 13.15
N LYS A 117 7.01 -18.05 12.56
CA LYS A 117 6.30 -19.34 12.45
C LYS A 117 6.47 -20.01 11.08
N ALA A 118 6.95 -19.27 10.10
CA ALA A 118 7.10 -19.69 8.72
C ALA A 118 8.37 -20.53 8.50
#